data_AF-A0A927M2V6-F1
#
_entry.id   AF-A0A927M2V6-F1
#
_cell.length_a   1.000
_cell.length_b   1.000
_cell.length_c   1.000
_cell.angle_alpha   90.00
_cell.angle_beta   90.00
_cell.angle_gamma   90.00
#
_symmetry.space_group_name_H-M   'P 1'
#
loop_
_entity.id
_entity.type
_entity.pdbx_description
1 polymer ?
#
loop_
_entity_poly.entity_id
_entity_poly.type
_entity_poly.pdbx_seq_one_letter_code
_entity_poly.pdbx_strand_id
1 'polypeptide(L)' 'MDLSDARWRKSIRSSSQGACVEVALDLPGVVGVRDSKEPSGPVLVFAPGAWRAFVAQNSRCRPS' A
#
# COMPACT_ATOMS: atom_id res chain seq x y z
N MET A 1 10.06 -14.69 2.85
CA MET A 1 8.84 -14.51 2.04
C MET A 1 9.27 -14.02 0.68
N ASP A 2 9.06 -14.81 -0.37
CA ASP A 2 9.10 -14.29 -1.73
C ASP A 2 7.85 -13.41 -1.94
N LEU A 3 8.05 -12.17 -2.36
CA LEU A 3 7.00 -11.17 -2.59
C LEU A 3 6.84 -10.88 -4.10
N SER A 4 7.44 -11.72 -4.93
CA SER A 4 7.48 -11.56 -6.39
C SER A 4 6.13 -11.90 -7.03
N ASP A 5 5.40 -12.87 -6.46
CA ASP A 5 4.04 -13.25 -6.88
C ASP A 5 2.93 -12.33 -6.34
N ALA A 6 3.28 -11.33 -5.53
CA ALA A 6 2.29 -10.44 -4.95
C ALA A 6 1.66 -9.55 -6.03
N ARG A 7 0.32 -9.53 -6.13
CA ARG A 7 -0.38 -8.64 -7.08
C ARG A 7 -0.35 -7.19 -6.58
N TRP A 8 0.66 -6.44 -7.01
CA TRP A 8 0.87 -5.03 -6.68
C TRP A 8 -0.14 -4.13 -7.43
N ARG A 9 -0.86 -3.29 -6.68
CA ARG A 9 -1.74 -2.25 -7.23
C ARG A 9 -1.13 -0.87 -6.98
N LYS A 10 -0.90 -0.13 -8.06
CA LYS A 10 -0.33 1.22 -8.05
C LYS A 10 -1.40 2.27 -7.71
N SER A 11 -1.08 3.23 -6.85
CA SER A 11 -2.00 4.33 -6.53
C SER A 11 -2.10 5.35 -7.68
N ILE A 12 -3.32 5.71 -8.08
CA ILE A 12 -3.60 6.59 -9.24
C ILE A 12 -3.46 8.10 -8.89
N ARG A 13 -3.33 8.47 -7.62
CA ARG A 13 -3.12 9.87 -7.19
C ARG A 13 -1.65 10.28 -7.31
N SER A 14 -1.14 10.30 -8.54
CA SER A 14 0.15 10.89 -8.89
C SER A 14 -0.04 12.36 -9.29
N SER A 15 -0.37 13.23 -8.33
CA SER A 15 -0.34 14.68 -8.58
C SER A 15 1.11 15.15 -8.60
N SER A 16 1.71 15.21 -9.80
CA SER A 16 2.89 15.99 -10.24
C SER A 16 4.15 16.12 -9.36
N GLN A 17 4.24 15.48 -8.18
CA GLN A 17 5.38 15.52 -7.26
C GLN A 17 5.77 14.13 -6.71
N GLY A 18 5.49 13.07 -7.46
CA GLY A 18 6.35 11.88 -7.49
C GLY A 18 6.50 11.05 -6.22
N ALA A 19 5.44 10.74 -5.48
CA ALA A 19 5.47 9.64 -4.51
C ALA A 19 4.39 8.61 -4.90
N CYS A 20 4.76 7.66 -5.76
CA CYS A 20 3.87 6.61 -6.23
C CYS A 20 4.08 5.38 -5.36
N VAL A 21 3.12 5.04 -4.51
CA VAL A 21 3.17 3.82 -3.69
C VAL A 21 2.45 2.68 -4.40
N GLU A 22 2.93 1.46 -4.22
CA GLU A 22 2.27 0.23 -4.64
C GLU A 22 1.86 -0.59 -3.42
N VAL A 23 0.65 -1.13 -3.45
CA VAL A 23 0.10 -1.93 -2.35
C VAL A 23 -0.26 -3.32 -2.86
N ALA A 24 0.21 -4.35 -2.17
CA ALA A 24 -0.18 -5.74 -2.37
C ALA A 24 -1.15 -6.16 -1.25
N LEU A 25 -2.41 -6.38 -1.62
CA LEU A 25 -3.47 -6.86 -0.72
C LEU A 25 -3.77 -8.36 -0.89
N ASP A 26 -3.16 -8.99 -1.90
CA ASP A 26 -3.40 -10.39 -2.29
C ASP A 26 -2.53 -11.38 -1.52
N LEU A 27 -1.88 -10.92 -0.44
CA LEU A 27 -1.02 -11.75 0.39
C LEU A 27 -1.81 -12.34 1.57
N PRO A 28 -1.65 -13.65 1.87
CA PRO A 28 -2.38 -14.27 2.96
C PRO A 28 -1.96 -13.68 4.31
N GLY A 29 -2.86 -12.89 4.90
CA GLY A 29 -2.70 -12.35 6.25
C GLY A 29 -1.80 -11.13 6.39
N VAL A 30 -1.34 -10.53 5.30
CA VAL A 30 -0.49 -9.32 5.32
C VAL A 30 -0.81 -8.36 4.18
N VAL A 31 -0.45 -7.10 4.35
CA VAL A 31 -0.52 -6.06 3.33
C VAL A 31 0.88 -5.52 3.10
N GLY A 32 1.38 -5.68 1.88
CA GLY A 32 2.68 -5.13 1.46
C GLY A 32 2.51 -3.73 0.89
N VAL A 33 3.37 -2.80 1.28
CA VAL A 33 3.45 -1.45 0.73
C VAL A 33 4.89 -1.20 0.33
N ARG A 34 5.11 -0.80 -0.92
CA ARG A 34 6.44 -0.43 -1.41
C ARG A 34 6.40 0.87 -2.18
N ASP A 35 7.55 1.50 -2.30
CA ASP A 35 7.71 2.67 -3.16
C ASP A 35 7.90 2.21 -4.61
N SER A 36 7.14 2.79 -5.54
CA SER A 36 7.23 2.44 -6.97
C SER A 36 8.55 2.87 -7.61
N LYS A 37 9.28 3.83 -7.03
CA LYS A 37 10.58 4.29 -7.53
C LYS A 37 11.71 3.38 -7.09
N GLU A 38 11.54 2.71 -5.96
CA GLU A 38 12.48 1.72 -5.44
C GLU A 38 11.80 0.35 -5.24
N PRO A 39 11.51 -0.38 -6.33
CA PRO A 39 10.85 -1.69 -6.25
C PRO A 39 11.69 -2.76 -5.55
N SER A 40 13.01 -2.59 -5.46
CA SER A 40 13.94 -3.40 -4.66
C SER A 40 14.20 -2.84 -3.26
N GLY A 41 13.57 -1.71 -2.92
CA GLY A 41 13.69 -1.06 -1.63
C GLY A 41 12.92 -1.78 -0.52
N PRO A 42 12.97 -1.25 0.71
CA PRO A 42 12.29 -1.84 1.85
C PRO A 42 10.78 -1.87 1.65
N VAL A 43 10.19 -3.07 1.73
CA VAL A 43 8.73 -3.28 1.71
C VAL A 43 8.20 -3.17 3.13
N LEU A 44 7.28 -2.24 3.35
CA LEU A 44 6.53 -2.14 4.60
C LEU A 44 5.43 -3.20 4.62
N VAL A 45 5.38 -4.01 5.68
CA VAL A 45 4.38 -5.08 5.84
C VAL A 45 3.48 -4.74 7.00
N PHE A 46 2.17 -4.72 6.74
CA PHE A 46 1.15 -4.42 7.73
C PHE A 46 0.22 -5.62 7.92
N ALA A 47 -0.33 -5.77 9.14
CA ALA A 47 -1.47 -6.64 9.34
C ALA A 47 -2.71 -6.04 8.63
N PRO A 48 -3.63 -6.86 8.06
CA PRO A 48 -4.81 -6.37 7.36
C PRO A 48 -5.69 -5.44 8.20
N GLY A 49 -5.82 -5.71 9.51
CA GLY A 49 -6.54 -4.86 10.44
C GLY A 49 -5.88 -3.49 10.63
N ALA A 50 -4.55 -3.46 10.79
CA ALA A 50 -3.78 -2.22 10.92
C ALA A 50 -3.84 -1.39 9.63
N TRP A 51 -3.76 -2.03 8.47
CA TRP A 51 -3.90 -1.37 7.17
C TRP A 51 -5.27 -0.70 7.02
N ARG A 52 -6.37 -1.40 7.36
CA ARG A 52 -7.73 -0.82 7.33
C ARG A 52 -7.84 0.39 8.25
N ALA A 53 -7.32 0.31 9.46
CA ALA A 53 -7.33 1.43 10.40
C ALA A 53 -6.50 2.63 9.89
N PHE A 54 -5.35 2.37 9.27
CA PHE A 54 -4.50 3.40 8.67
C PHE A 54 -5.20 4.11 7.49
N VAL A 55 -5.83 3.36 6.58
CA VAL A 55 -6.56 3.94 5.45
C VAL A 55 -7.79 4.71 5.95
N ALA A 56 -8.54 4.17 6.92
CA ALA A 56 -9.70 4.83 7.51
C ALA A 56 -9.35 6.17 8.17
N GLN A 57 -8.18 6.26 8.81
CA GLN A 57 -7.69 7.50 9.41
C GLN A 57 -7.33 8.55 8.36
N ASN A 58 -6.82 8.14 7.20
CA ASN A 58 -6.46 9.03 6.09
C ASN A 58 -7.66 9.35 5.19
N SER A 59 -8.71 8.54 5.20
CA SER A 59 -9.93 8.74 4.42
C SER A 59 -10.96 9.60 5.14
N ARG A 60 -10.55 10.56 5.98
CA ARG A 60 -11.47 11.51 6.63
C ARG A 60 -12.03 12.52 5.62
N CYS A 61 -12.86 12.04 4.70
CA CYS A 61 -14.07 12.74 4.30
C CYS A 61 -15.22 12.12 5.11
N ARG A 62 -15.66 12.91 6.08
CA ARG A 62 -16.74 12.70 7.05
C ARG A 62 -18.02 12.16 6.40
N PRO A 63 -18.63 11.05 6.89
CA PRO A 63 -20.03 10.79 6.62
C PRO A 63 -20.89 11.75 7.48
N SER A 64 -21.79 12.50 6.86
CA SER A 64 -23.00 13.02 7.52
C SER A 64 -24.10 11.99 7.43
#